data_AF-A0A075SLZ7-F1
#
_entry.id   AF-A0A075SLZ7-F1
#
_cell.length_a   1.000
_cell.length_b   1.000
_cell.length_c   1.000
_cell.angle_alpha   90.00
_cell.angle_beta   90.00
_cell.angle_gamma   90.00
#
_symmetry.space_group_name_H-M   'P 1'
#
loop_
_entity.id
_entity.type
_entity.pdbx_description
1 polymer ?
#
loop_
_entity_poly.entity_id
_entity_poly.type
_entity_poly.pdbx_seq_one_letter_code
_entity_poly.pdbx_strand_id
1 'polypeptide(L)'
;MANLKQQALDKMLKEMEQEHSPSEDRIHNWLCEQEDDELFQGVLKEGYTIKAALKYVSNKAREFAQNGMACILDETVFEWVREYFLSNSKVENIRQVPVEPVKKEKPKKQEKIEKATASKPVKPEKGVVENQMSIFDFLDKA
;
A
#
# COMPACT_ATOMS: atom_id res chain seq x y z
N MET A 1 -18.33 -15.17 -24.71
CA MET A 1 -17.75 -15.18 -23.35
C MET A 1 -16.24 -15.37 -23.41
N ALA A 2 -15.70 -16.46 -23.99
CA ALA A 2 -14.24 -16.70 -24.06
C ALA A 2 -13.38 -15.56 -24.64
N ASN A 3 -13.92 -14.79 -25.59
CA ASN A 3 -13.16 -13.68 -26.20
C ASN A 3 -12.90 -12.52 -25.24
N LEU A 4 -13.87 -12.19 -24.37
CA LEU A 4 -13.76 -11.08 -23.43
C LEU A 4 -12.70 -11.37 -22.35
N LYS A 5 -12.80 -12.56 -21.75
CA LYS A 5 -11.82 -13.02 -20.76
C LYS A 5 -10.42 -13.01 -21.34
N GLN A 6 -10.22 -13.60 -22.53
CA GLN A 6 -8.90 -13.63 -23.17
C GLN A 6 -8.34 -12.23 -23.42
N GLN A 7 -9.16 -11.30 -23.93
CA GLN A 7 -8.74 -9.92 -24.13
C GLN A 7 -8.32 -9.23 -22.82
N ALA A 8 -9.07 -9.46 -21.73
CA ALA A 8 -8.74 -8.90 -20.43
C ALA A 8 -7.43 -9.49 -19.89
N LEU A 9 -7.25 -10.80 -19.99
CA LEU A 9 -6.01 -11.49 -19.62
C LEU A 9 -4.81 -10.95 -20.43
N ASP A 10 -4.93 -10.83 -21.75
CA ASP A 10 -3.86 -10.31 -22.61
C ASP A 10 -3.50 -8.85 -22.27
N LYS A 11 -4.49 -8.02 -21.93
CA LYS A 11 -4.26 -6.65 -21.46
C LYS A 11 -3.50 -6.65 -20.14
N MET A 12 -3.93 -7.47 -19.18
CA MET A 12 -3.28 -7.57 -17.88
C MET A 12 -1.85 -8.10 -18.00
N LEU A 13 -1.59 -9.09 -18.87
CA LEU A 13 -0.24 -9.58 -19.14
C LEU A 13 0.68 -8.46 -19.64
N LYS A 14 0.22 -7.61 -20.55
CA LYS A 14 1.00 -6.44 -21.01
C LYS A 14 1.29 -5.42 -19.91
N GLU A 15 0.41 -5.32 -18.91
CA GLU A 15 0.67 -4.48 -17.72
C GLU A 15 1.75 -5.12 -16.84
N MET A 16 1.71 -6.45 -16.67
CA MET A 16 2.68 -7.22 -15.88
C MET A 16 4.04 -7.41 -16.58
N GLU A 17 4.14 -7.22 -17.89
CA GLU A 17 5.44 -7.17 -18.59
C GLU A 17 6.28 -5.93 -18.23
N GLN A 18 5.63 -4.88 -17.69
CA GLN A 18 6.30 -3.66 -17.24
C GLN A 18 6.74 -3.79 -15.78
N GLU A 19 7.43 -2.77 -15.25
CA GLU A 19 7.80 -2.74 -13.83
C GLU A 19 6.55 -2.74 -12.92
N HIS A 20 6.43 -3.81 -12.12
CA HIS A 20 5.34 -4.09 -11.22
C HIS A 20 5.87 -4.51 -9.84
N SER A 21 5.01 -4.36 -8.83
CA SER A 21 5.28 -4.77 -7.46
C SER A 21 4.67 -6.15 -7.14
N PRO A 22 5.14 -6.85 -6.10
CA PRO A 22 4.55 -8.11 -5.64
C PRO A 22 3.06 -8.00 -5.25
N SER A 23 2.59 -6.79 -4.91
CA SER A 23 1.17 -6.55 -4.65
C SER A 23 0.34 -6.51 -5.94
N GLU A 24 0.91 -6.02 -7.04
CA GLU A 24 0.29 -6.09 -8.37
C GLU A 24 0.19 -7.54 -8.83
N ASP A 25 1.23 -8.37 -8.59
CA ASP A 25 1.21 -9.80 -8.89
C ASP A 25 0.06 -10.53 -8.19
N ARG A 26 -0.17 -10.24 -6.90
CA ARG A 26 -1.29 -10.85 -6.16
C ARG A 26 -2.63 -10.48 -6.74
N ILE A 27 -2.82 -9.22 -7.11
CA ILE A 27 -4.07 -8.75 -7.74
C ILE A 27 -4.24 -9.40 -9.11
N HIS A 28 -3.18 -9.47 -9.92
CA HIS A 28 -3.17 -10.13 -11.21
C HIS A 28 -3.59 -11.59 -11.11
N ASN A 29 -2.98 -12.35 -10.20
CA ASN A 29 -3.26 -13.77 -10.01
C ASN A 29 -4.71 -13.98 -9.59
N TRP A 30 -5.20 -13.18 -8.63
CA TRP A 30 -6.59 -13.22 -8.22
C TRP A 30 -7.56 -12.92 -9.39
N LEU A 31 -7.25 -11.93 -10.23
CA LEU A 31 -8.06 -11.60 -11.43
C LEU A 31 -8.07 -12.74 -12.46
N CYS A 32 -6.95 -13.45 -12.64
CA CYS A 32 -6.86 -14.59 -13.55
C CYS A 32 -7.78 -15.76 -13.15
N GLU A 33 -8.00 -15.93 -11.85
CA GLU A 33 -8.85 -16.98 -11.29
C GLU A 33 -10.36 -16.68 -11.41
N GLN A 34 -10.75 -15.46 -11.83
CA GLN A 34 -12.16 -15.08 -11.94
C GLN A 34 -12.80 -15.58 -13.24
N GLU A 35 -14.14 -15.68 -13.22
CA GLU A 35 -15.00 -16.01 -14.36
C GLU A 35 -16.13 -14.98 -14.55
N ASP A 36 -15.95 -13.76 -14.02
CA ASP A 36 -16.96 -12.69 -14.04
C ASP A 36 -16.78 -11.80 -15.27
N ASP A 37 -17.69 -11.93 -16.24
CA ASP A 37 -17.66 -11.13 -17.48
C ASP A 37 -17.81 -9.61 -17.21
N GLU A 38 -18.60 -9.18 -16.22
CA GLU A 38 -18.74 -7.76 -15.90
C GLU A 38 -17.44 -7.18 -15.33
N LEU A 39 -16.72 -8.00 -14.56
CA LEU A 39 -15.40 -7.65 -14.05
C LEU A 39 -14.39 -7.48 -15.20
N PHE A 40 -14.37 -8.42 -16.15
CA PHE A 40 -13.46 -8.34 -17.31
C PHE A 40 -13.80 -7.16 -18.24
N GLN A 41 -15.07 -6.80 -18.39
CA GLN A 41 -15.45 -5.55 -19.07
C GLN A 41 -14.85 -4.32 -18.38
N GLY A 42 -14.88 -4.29 -17.04
CA GLY A 42 -14.25 -3.23 -16.25
C GLY A 42 -12.74 -3.14 -16.44
N VAL A 43 -12.06 -4.29 -16.51
CA VAL A 43 -10.60 -4.40 -16.75
C VAL A 43 -10.22 -3.88 -18.14
N LEU A 44 -11.05 -4.07 -19.15
CA LEU A 44 -10.75 -3.69 -20.54
C LEU A 44 -10.88 -2.19 -20.82
N LYS A 45 -11.59 -1.44 -19.97
CA LYS A 45 -11.79 0.00 -20.16
C LYS A 45 -10.48 0.80 -19.97
N GLU A 46 -10.35 1.89 -20.71
CA GLU A 46 -9.16 2.73 -20.67
C GLU A 46 -8.93 3.37 -19.29
N GLY A 47 -7.66 3.41 -18.87
CA GLY A 47 -7.23 3.96 -17.60
C GLY A 47 -7.44 3.05 -16.39
N TYR A 48 -8.17 1.95 -16.54
CA TYR A 48 -8.33 0.95 -15.47
C TYR A 48 -7.21 -0.08 -15.61
N THR A 49 -6.27 -0.02 -14.68
CA THR A 49 -5.06 -0.86 -14.65
C THR A 49 -4.90 -1.49 -13.28
N ILE A 50 -4.12 -2.57 -13.19
CA ILE A 50 -3.79 -3.24 -11.94
C ILE A 50 -3.10 -2.26 -10.98
N LYS A 51 -2.19 -1.43 -11.50
CA LYS A 51 -1.52 -0.37 -10.74
C LYS A 51 -2.49 0.67 -10.19
N ALA A 52 -3.48 1.08 -10.98
CA ALA A 52 -4.51 2.02 -10.54
C ALA A 52 -5.44 1.39 -9.49
N ALA A 53 -5.80 0.11 -9.66
CA ALA A 53 -6.56 -0.66 -8.66
C ALA A 53 -5.79 -0.76 -7.34
N LEU A 54 -4.49 -1.06 -7.38
CA LEU A 54 -3.64 -1.11 -6.19
C LEU A 54 -3.60 0.24 -5.45
N LYS A 55 -3.50 1.35 -6.20
CA LYS A 55 -3.55 2.71 -5.64
C LYS A 55 -4.91 3.00 -4.99
N TYR A 56 -6.00 2.58 -5.63
CA TYR A 56 -7.35 2.71 -5.09
C TYR A 56 -7.49 1.96 -3.76
N VAL A 57 -7.14 0.67 -3.71
CA VAL A 57 -7.25 -0.12 -2.47
C VAL A 57 -6.30 0.38 -1.38
N SER A 58 -5.12 0.88 -1.74
CA SER A 58 -4.19 1.50 -0.78
C SER A 58 -4.76 2.77 -0.15
N ASN A 59 -5.47 3.59 -0.93
CA ASN A 59 -6.14 4.77 -0.40
C ASN A 59 -7.31 4.38 0.50
N LYS A 60 -8.11 3.40 0.08
CA LYS A 60 -9.23 2.88 0.87
C LYS A 60 -8.73 2.28 2.20
N ALA A 61 -7.65 1.50 2.17
CA ALA A 61 -7.01 0.93 3.36
C ALA A 61 -6.58 2.01 4.38
N ARG A 62 -6.14 3.18 3.92
CA ARG A 62 -5.75 4.29 4.81
C ARG A 62 -6.92 4.84 5.63
N GLU A 63 -8.15 4.72 5.14
CA GLU A 63 -9.35 5.15 5.88
C GLU A 63 -9.59 4.26 7.11
N PHE A 64 -9.12 3.01 7.07
CA PHE A 64 -9.20 2.06 8.17
C PHE A 64 -7.94 2.05 9.05
N ALA A 65 -6.93 2.87 8.73
CA ALA A 65 -5.66 2.86 9.43
C ALA A 65 -5.74 3.56 10.79
N GLN A 66 -5.24 2.89 11.82
CA GLN A 66 -5.02 3.47 13.15
C GLN A 66 -3.53 3.72 13.32
N ASN A 67 -3.15 4.95 13.71
CA ASN A 67 -1.75 5.37 13.81
C ASN A 67 -0.93 5.13 12.52
N GLY A 68 -1.58 5.25 11.35
CA GLY A 68 -0.94 5.07 10.05
C GLY A 68 -0.75 3.62 9.60
N MET A 69 -1.29 2.64 10.33
CA MET A 69 -1.24 1.22 9.98
C MET A 69 -2.65 0.62 9.92
N ALA A 70 -2.90 -0.24 8.93
CA ALA A 70 -4.10 -1.04 8.81
C ALA A 70 -3.71 -2.50 8.55
N CYS A 71 -4.34 -3.43 9.27
CA CYS A 71 -4.26 -4.86 8.97
C CYS A 71 -5.58 -5.24 8.31
N ILE A 72 -5.54 -5.55 7.02
CA ILE A 72 -6.71 -5.85 6.20
C ILE A 72 -6.47 -7.23 5.59
N LEU A 73 -7.52 -8.05 5.60
CA LEU A 73 -7.48 -9.38 4.99
C LEU A 73 -7.40 -9.28 3.46
N ASP A 74 -6.69 -10.21 2.84
CA ASP A 74 -6.53 -10.25 1.38
C ASP A 74 -7.91 -10.35 0.71
N GLU A 75 -8.87 -11.09 1.27
CA GLU A 75 -10.24 -11.18 0.74
C GLU A 75 -10.92 -9.81 0.66
N THR A 76 -10.80 -8.99 1.71
CA THR A 76 -11.37 -7.63 1.73
C THR A 76 -10.69 -6.73 0.70
N VAL A 77 -9.38 -6.88 0.51
CA VAL A 77 -8.66 -6.14 -0.54
C VAL A 77 -9.18 -6.54 -1.92
N PHE A 78 -9.38 -7.83 -2.17
CA PHE A 78 -9.92 -8.34 -3.43
C PHE A 78 -11.35 -7.88 -3.70
N GLU A 79 -12.19 -7.79 -2.67
CA GLU A 79 -13.54 -7.20 -2.80
C GLU A 79 -13.47 -5.75 -3.28
N TRP A 80 -12.54 -4.95 -2.77
CA TRP A 80 -12.35 -3.56 -3.22
C TRP A 80 -11.75 -3.47 -4.62
N VAL A 81 -10.88 -4.40 -5.01
CA VAL A 81 -10.41 -4.52 -6.40
C VAL A 81 -11.59 -4.81 -7.33
N ARG A 82 -12.44 -5.76 -6.96
CA ARG A 82 -13.66 -6.07 -7.71
C ARG A 82 -14.57 -4.85 -7.83
N GLU A 83 -14.80 -4.16 -6.72
CA GLU A 83 -15.57 -2.92 -6.67
C GLU A 83 -15.00 -1.88 -7.63
N TYR A 84 -13.69 -1.65 -7.62
CA TYR A 84 -13.02 -0.68 -8.50
C TYR A 84 -13.31 -0.92 -9.99
N PHE A 85 -13.17 -2.17 -10.45
CA PHE A 85 -13.43 -2.51 -11.85
C PHE A 85 -14.93 -2.56 -12.18
N LEU A 86 -15.80 -2.98 -11.25
CA LEU A 86 -17.25 -3.00 -11.47
C LEU A 86 -17.90 -1.62 -11.41
N SER A 87 -17.40 -0.73 -10.56
CA SER A 87 -17.79 0.68 -10.57
C SER A 87 -17.64 1.24 -11.96
N ASN A 88 -16.59 0.85 -12.68
CA ASN A 88 -16.40 1.25 -14.06
C ASN A 88 -17.32 0.53 -15.04
N SER A 89 -17.57 -0.77 -14.87
CA SER A 89 -18.51 -1.51 -15.74
C SER A 89 -19.87 -0.81 -15.85
N LYS A 90 -20.33 -0.21 -14.74
CA LYS A 90 -21.63 0.49 -14.63
C LYS A 90 -21.67 1.93 -15.14
N VAL A 91 -20.53 2.59 -15.37
CA VAL A 91 -20.51 3.99 -15.84
C VAL A 91 -19.72 4.10 -17.14
N GLU A 92 -20.38 4.54 -18.19
CA GLU A 92 -19.76 4.78 -19.50
C GLU A 92 -18.86 6.03 -19.54
N ASN A 93 -18.67 6.77 -18.44
CA ASN A 93 -18.03 8.08 -18.53
C ASN A 93 -17.41 8.59 -17.22
N ILE A 94 -16.36 7.93 -16.72
CA ILE A 94 -15.50 8.54 -15.71
C ILE A 94 -14.20 8.98 -16.39
N ARG A 95 -14.17 10.25 -16.83
CA ARG A 95 -12.91 10.93 -17.14
C ARG A 95 -12.03 10.88 -15.91
N GLN A 96 -10.86 10.25 -16.02
CA GLN A 96 -9.86 10.25 -14.96
C GLN A 96 -9.44 11.70 -14.70
N VAL A 97 -9.88 12.25 -13.58
CA VAL A 97 -9.38 13.54 -13.11
C VAL A 97 -7.96 13.30 -12.61
N PRO A 98 -6.94 14.00 -13.15
CA PRO A 98 -5.60 13.92 -12.63
C PRO A 98 -5.62 14.25 -11.14
N VAL A 99 -5.15 13.33 -10.31
CA VAL A 99 -4.99 13.58 -8.87
C VAL A 99 -3.85 14.58 -8.72
N GLU A 100 -4.19 15.86 -8.64
CA GLU A 100 -3.24 16.90 -8.28
C GLU A 100 -2.67 16.58 -6.88
N PRO A 101 -1.35 16.68 -6.69
CA PRO A 101 -0.74 16.41 -5.40
C PRO A 101 -1.23 17.46 -4.39
N VAL A 102 -2.02 17.01 -3.41
CA VAL A 102 -2.40 17.83 -2.25
C VAL A 102 -1.11 18.30 -1.58
N LYS A 103 -0.81 19.59 -1.74
CA LYS A 103 0.26 20.28 -0.99
C LYS A 103 -0.06 20.15 0.49
N LYS A 104 0.68 19.29 1.18
CA LYS A 104 0.70 19.24 2.64
C LYS A 104 1.26 20.57 3.14
N GLU A 105 0.38 21.46 3.60
CA GLU A 105 0.81 22.61 4.38
C GLU A 105 1.38 22.10 5.72
N LYS A 106 2.65 22.41 5.94
CA LYS A 106 3.36 22.14 7.20
C LYS A 106 2.73 23.01 8.30
N PRO A 107 2.37 22.47 9.48
CA PRO A 107 1.97 23.32 10.59
C PRO A 107 3.16 24.18 11.05
N LYS A 108 2.93 25.49 11.10
CA LYS A 108 3.87 26.50 11.60
C LYS A 108 4.21 26.23 13.07
N LYS A 109 5.52 26.06 13.30
CA LYS A 109 6.19 26.18 14.60
C LYS A 109 5.88 27.56 15.21
N GLN A 110 5.29 27.61 16.40
CA GLN A 110 5.23 28.81 17.23
C GLN A 110 6.21 28.67 18.39
N GLU A 111 7.06 29.69 18.54
CA GLU A 111 8.12 29.81 19.53
C GLU A 111 7.62 30.51 20.82
N LYS A 112 7.98 29.92 21.97
CA LYS A 112 8.60 30.55 23.16
C LYS A 112 7.84 31.57 24.03
N ILE A 113 7.69 31.23 25.32
CA ILE A 113 7.75 32.12 26.51
C ILE A 113 8.34 31.28 27.68
N GLU A 114 9.64 31.35 27.98
CA GLU A 114 10.35 32.12 29.04
C GLU A 114 10.21 31.65 30.51
N LYS A 115 11.36 31.16 31.02
CA LYS A 115 11.93 31.17 32.39
C LYS A 115 11.01 31.22 33.63
N ALA A 116 11.06 30.17 34.44
CA ALA A 116 11.26 30.28 35.88
C ALA A 116 11.97 29.05 36.49
N THR A 117 12.96 29.38 37.31
CA THR A 117 13.77 28.66 38.28
C THR A 117 13.20 27.42 39.00
N ALA A 118 14.11 26.46 39.26
CA ALA A 118 14.34 25.73 40.52
C ALA A 118 14.26 24.18 40.48
N SER A 119 15.36 23.57 40.97
CA SER A 119 15.46 22.27 41.65
C SER A 119 15.49 20.98 40.82
N LYS A 120 16.72 20.53 40.52
CA LYS A 120 17.07 19.12 40.25
C LYS A 120 16.89 18.28 41.53
N PRO A 121 16.47 17.01 41.40
CA PRO A 121 17.20 15.95 42.08
C PRO A 121 17.79 14.94 41.09
N VAL A 122 18.92 14.42 41.54
CA VAL A 122 19.91 13.57 40.90
C VAL A 122 19.34 12.17 40.58
N LYS A 123 19.60 11.64 39.37
CA LYS A 123 19.59 10.19 39.12
C LYS A 123 21.04 9.68 39.16
N PRO A 124 21.31 8.56 39.85
CA PRO A 124 22.66 8.02 40.01
C PRO A 124 23.19 7.31 38.75
N GLU A 125 24.46 6.95 38.86
CA GLU A 125 25.53 6.80 37.86
C GLU A 125 25.51 5.60 36.89
N LYS A 126 26.43 5.73 35.92
CA LYS A 126 27.11 4.71 35.11
C LYS A 126 27.15 3.31 35.75
N GLY A 127 26.93 2.29 34.90
CA GLY A 127 27.26 0.90 35.19
C GLY A 127 27.37 0.06 33.91
N VAL A 128 28.58 0.00 33.37
CA VAL A 128 29.24 -1.19 32.79
C VAL A 128 28.56 -1.90 31.60
N VAL A 129 29.16 -1.67 30.42
CA VAL A 129 29.16 -2.64 29.31
C VAL A 129 30.11 -3.77 29.72
N GLU A 130 29.58 -4.86 30.25
CA GLU A 130 30.32 -6.12 30.33
C GLU A 130 29.46 -7.23 29.76
N ASN A 131 30.06 -7.90 28.77
CA ASN A 131 29.68 -9.21 28.26
C ASN A 131 28.70 -9.30 27.07
N GLN A 132 28.93 -8.51 26.02
CA GLN A 132 28.75 -9.07 24.67
C GLN A 132 30.00 -9.89 24.34
N MET A 133 29.96 -11.20 24.60
CA MET A 133 30.96 -12.11 24.05
C MET A 133 30.84 -12.06 22.53
N SER A 134 31.93 -11.72 21.84
CA SER A 134 31.94 -11.65 20.38
C SER A 134 31.87 -13.07 19.81
N ILE A 135 31.13 -13.24 18.71
CA ILE A 135 30.97 -14.52 17.97
C ILE A 135 32.32 -15.15 17.58
N PHE A 136 33.41 -14.37 17.52
CA PHE A 136 34.74 -14.85 17.19
C PHE A 136 35.40 -15.70 18.29
N ASP A 137 34.93 -15.61 19.53
CA ASP A 137 35.52 -16.38 20.66
C ASP A 137 35.12 -17.87 20.65
N PHE A 138 34.11 -18.25 19.85
CA PHE A 138 33.64 -19.63 19.74
C PHE A 138 34.36 -20.44 18.65
N LEU A 139 35.08 -19.78 17.73
CA LEU A 139 35.69 -20.41 16.55
C LEU A 139 37.14 -20.91 16.77
N ASP A 140 37.78 -20.56 17.89
CA ASP A 140 39.19 -20.90 18.16
C ASP A 140 39.37 -22.17 19.02
N LYS A 141 38.28 -22.90 19.29
CA LYS A 141 38.30 -24.08 20.18
C LYS A 141 37.92 -25.40 19.52
N ALA A 142 38.23 -25.54 18.22
CA ALA A 142 38.17 -26.81 17.49
C ALA A 142 39.56 -27.47 17.43
#